data_AF-A0A382TVI2-F1
#
_entry.id   AF-A0A382TVI2-F1
#
_cell.length_a   1.000
_cell.length_b   1.000
_cell.length_c   1.000
_cell.angle_alpha   90.00
_cell.angle_beta   90.00
_cell.angle_gamma   90.00
#
_symmetry.space_group_name_H-M   'P 1'
#
loop_
_entity.id
_entity.type
_entity.pdbx_description
1 polymer ?
#
loop_
_entity_poly.entity_id
_entity_poly.type
_entity_poly.pdbx_seq_one_letter_code
_entity_poly.pdbx_strand_id
1 'polypeptide(L)'
;MIKKIRNLPSINKVLENPEIVELIDTYSLNNVTELVRSVVSDVRSAVLAGHLEPSLQLIVSNTKKLAEEKWDYSPVAVVNAT
;
A
#
# COMPACT_ATOMS: atom_id res chain seq x y z
N MET A 1 21.99 -4.25 9.42
CA MET A 1 21.16 -4.21 8.19
C MET A 1 20.12 -5.33 8.12
N ILE A 2 20.49 -6.63 8.18
CA ILE A 2 19.57 -7.77 7.93
C ILE A 2 18.39 -7.87 8.91
N LYS A 3 18.56 -7.45 10.18
CA LYS A 3 17.51 -7.57 11.21
C LYS A 3 16.24 -6.76 10.88
N LYS A 4 16.35 -5.62 10.19
CA LYS A 4 15.19 -4.77 9.86
C LYS A 4 14.30 -5.40 8.79
N ILE A 5 14.89 -6.15 7.85
CA ILE A 5 14.14 -6.84 6.78
C ILE A 5 13.31 -8.00 7.34
N ARG A 6 13.81 -8.67 8.40
CA ARG A 6 13.06 -9.74 9.09
C ARG A 6 11.77 -9.24 9.75
N ASN A 7 11.66 -7.94 10.00
CA ASN A 7 10.47 -7.34 10.60
C ASN A 7 9.41 -6.93 9.56
N LEU A 8 9.67 -7.10 8.25
CA LEU A 8 8.63 -6.88 7.25
C LEU A 8 7.50 -7.91 7.45
N PRO A 9 6.24 -7.46 7.54
CA PRO A 9 5.11 -8.38 7.59
C PRO A 9 5.02 -9.16 6.28
N SER A 10 4.55 -10.41 6.38
CA SER A 10 4.20 -11.21 5.22
C SER A 10 3.00 -10.58 4.49
N ILE A 11 2.89 -10.82 3.20
CA ILE A 11 1.78 -10.30 2.38
C ILE A 11 0.44 -10.77 2.94
N ASN A 12 0.32 -12.05 3.31
CA ASN A 12 -0.92 -12.57 3.90
C ASN A 12 -1.32 -11.81 5.17
N LYS A 13 -0.35 -11.45 6.03
CA LYS A 13 -0.62 -10.69 7.26
C LYS A 13 -1.12 -9.26 6.96
N VAL A 14 -0.73 -8.69 5.82
CA VAL A 14 -1.26 -7.41 5.33
C VAL A 14 -2.67 -7.59 4.78
N LEU A 15 -2.92 -8.64 3.98
CA LEU A 15 -4.23 -8.94 3.40
C LEU A 15 -5.29 -9.31 4.45
N GLU A 16 -4.89 -9.86 5.60
CA GLU A 16 -5.75 -10.16 6.74
C GLU A 16 -6.10 -8.90 7.58
N ASN A 17 -5.49 -7.75 7.30
CA ASN A 17 -5.80 -6.52 8.03
C ASN A 17 -7.20 -6.01 7.65
N PRO A 18 -8.07 -5.66 8.61
CA PRO A 18 -9.44 -5.20 8.32
C PRO A 18 -9.51 -4.07 7.28
N GLU A 19 -8.60 -3.10 7.34
CA GLU A 19 -8.60 -1.97 6.39
C GLU A 19 -8.25 -2.39 4.96
N ILE A 20 -7.48 -3.47 4.80
CA ILE A 20 -7.15 -4.04 3.48
C ILE A 20 -8.28 -4.94 2.99
N VAL A 21 -8.98 -5.63 3.89
CA VAL A 21 -10.18 -6.41 3.55
C VAL A 21 -11.27 -5.52 2.97
N GLU A 22 -11.54 -4.35 3.58
CA GLU A 22 -12.47 -3.35 3.03
C GLU A 22 -12.07 -2.90 1.61
N LEU A 23 -10.76 -2.76 1.37
CA LEU A 23 -10.20 -2.40 0.07
C LEU A 23 -10.40 -3.53 -0.96
N ILE A 24 -10.24 -4.79 -0.53
CA ILE A 24 -10.44 -6.00 -1.36
C ILE A 24 -11.89 -6.10 -1.80
N ASP A 25 -12.83 -5.85 -0.87
CA ASP A 25 -14.26 -5.85 -1.15
C ASP A 25 -14.64 -4.79 -2.20
N THR A 26 -13.88 -3.70 -2.28
CA THR A 26 -14.10 -2.61 -3.23
C THR A 26 -13.46 -2.84 -4.60
N TYR A 27 -12.20 -3.30 -4.66
CA TYR A 27 -11.39 -3.29 -5.89
C TYR A 27 -10.95 -4.68 -6.41
N SER A 28 -11.37 -5.76 -5.73
CA SER A 28 -10.99 -7.17 -5.93
C SER A 28 -9.66 -7.60 -5.30
N LEU A 29 -9.63 -8.85 -4.82
CA LEU A 29 -8.47 -9.46 -4.17
C LEU A 29 -7.20 -9.40 -5.03
N ASN A 30 -7.32 -9.68 -6.33
CA ASN A 30 -6.17 -9.73 -7.22
C ASN A 30 -5.51 -8.35 -7.37
N ASN A 31 -6.32 -7.31 -7.59
CA ASN A 31 -5.84 -5.94 -7.73
C ASN A 31 -5.19 -5.44 -6.44
N VAL A 32 -5.81 -5.69 -5.29
CA VAL A 32 -5.26 -5.28 -3.99
C VAL A 32 -4.00 -6.07 -3.64
N THR A 33 -3.94 -7.36 -3.97
CA THR A 33 -2.73 -8.18 -3.75
C THR A 33 -1.53 -7.65 -4.54
N GLU A 34 -1.72 -7.27 -5.80
CA GLU A 34 -0.67 -6.66 -6.61
C GLU A 34 -0.24 -5.30 -6.06
N LEU A 35 -1.18 -4.48 -5.58
CA LEU A 35 -0.86 -3.20 -4.94
C LEU A 35 -0.03 -3.40 -3.66
N VAL A 36 -0.46 -4.32 -2.77
CA VAL A 36 0.26 -4.67 -1.54
C VAL A 36 1.66 -5.19 -1.86
N ARG A 37 1.82 -6.04 -2.90
CA ARG A 37 3.13 -6.52 -3.36
C ARG A 37 4.06 -5.37 -3.73
N SER A 38 3.55 -4.38 -4.47
CA SER A 38 4.32 -3.18 -4.84
C SER A 38 4.75 -2.41 -3.59
N VAL A 39 3.81 -2.09 -2.70
CA VAL A 39 4.09 -1.32 -1.46
C VAL A 39 5.13 -2.02 -0.59
N VAL A 40 5.00 -3.33 -0.40
CA VAL A 40 5.95 -4.13 0.38
C VAL A 40 7.35 -4.11 -0.26
N SER A 41 7.43 -4.12 -1.60
CA SER A 41 8.69 -4.01 -2.32
C SER A 41 9.33 -2.62 -2.16
N ASP A 42 8.54 -1.56 -2.20
CA ASP A 42 9.02 -0.19 -2.02
C ASP A 42 9.51 0.05 -0.60
N VAL A 43 8.74 -0.39 0.40
CA VAL A 43 9.13 -0.36 1.82
C VAL A 43 10.41 -1.16 2.02
N ARG A 44 10.54 -2.34 1.41
CA ARG A 44 11.78 -3.13 1.48
C ARG A 44 12.99 -2.35 0.96
N SER A 45 12.84 -1.66 -0.16
CA SER A 45 13.90 -0.82 -0.74
C SER A 45 14.26 0.36 0.18
N ALA A 46 13.26 1.03 0.77
CA ALA A 46 13.47 2.13 1.71
C ALA A 46 14.17 1.69 3.02
N VAL A 47 13.82 0.51 3.54
CA VAL A 47 14.46 -0.09 4.72
C VAL A 47 15.91 -0.47 4.42
N LEU A 48 16.19 -1.00 3.22
CA LEU A 48 17.56 -1.31 2.77
C LEU A 48 18.43 -0.05 2.69
N ALA A 49 17.86 1.06 2.24
CA ALA A 49 18.52 2.36 2.20
C ALA A 49 18.67 3.02 3.58
N GLY A 50 18.08 2.45 4.64
CA GLY A 50 18.17 2.94 6.01
C GLY A 50 17.23 4.09 6.34
N HIS A 51 16.27 4.41 5.47
CA HIS A 51 15.39 5.56 5.59
C HIS A 51 14.12 5.30 6.40
N LEU A 52 13.80 4.04 6.71
CA LEU A 52 12.49 3.67 7.21
C LEU A 52 12.55 2.44 8.16
N GLU A 53 11.68 2.42 9.15
CA GLU A 53 11.37 1.20 9.93
C GLU A 53 10.11 0.55 9.35
N PRO A 54 10.15 -0.75 8.99
CA PRO A 54 8.99 -1.42 8.45
C PRO A 54 7.98 -1.69 9.57
N SER A 55 6.74 -1.27 9.38
CA SER A 55 5.62 -1.62 10.26
C SER A 55 4.40 -2.04 9.44
N LEU A 56 3.54 -2.85 10.05
CA LEU A 56 2.29 -3.28 9.41
C LEU A 56 1.42 -2.07 9.07
N GLN A 57 1.25 -1.15 10.03
CA GLN A 57 0.44 0.05 9.82
C GLN A 57 0.97 0.92 8.68
N LEU A 58 2.29 1.08 8.55
CA LEU A 58 2.89 1.86 7.46
C LEU A 58 2.57 1.28 6.09
N ILE A 59 2.61 -0.05 5.95
CA ILE A 59 2.27 -0.73 4.70
C ILE A 59 0.77 -0.58 4.42
N VAL A 60 -0.09 -0.74 5.43
CA VAL A 60 -1.54 -0.56 5.28
C VAL A 60 -1.88 0.87 4.85
N SER A 61 -1.35 1.88 5.54
CA SER A 61 -1.60 3.29 5.21
C SER A 61 -1.11 3.67 3.81
N ASN A 62 0.08 3.18 3.42
CA ASN A 62 0.60 3.43 2.07
C ASN A 62 -0.24 2.73 1.00
N THR A 63 -0.75 1.53 1.29
CA THR A 63 -1.62 0.79 0.37
C THR A 63 -2.94 1.54 0.16
N LYS A 64 -3.59 2.02 1.23
CA LYS A 64 -4.83 2.82 1.11
C LYS A 64 -4.62 4.09 0.31
N LYS A 65 -3.58 4.85 0.63
CA LYS A 65 -3.25 6.09 -0.09
C LYS A 65 -3.03 5.84 -1.59
N LEU A 66 -2.25 4.83 -1.95
CA LEU A 66 -2.03 4.50 -3.35
C LEU A 66 -3.28 3.95 -4.03
N ALA A 67 -4.15 3.24 -3.30
CA ALA A 67 -5.41 2.77 -3.83
C ALA A 67 -6.36 3.93 -4.15
N GLU A 68 -6.46 4.91 -3.25
CA GLU A 68 -7.17 6.17 -3.49
C GLU A 68 -6.57 6.87 -4.72
N GLU A 69 -5.25 7.12 -4.75
CA GLU A 69 -4.62 7.79 -5.90
C GLU A 69 -4.80 7.04 -7.24
N LYS A 70 -4.83 5.70 -7.21
CA LYS A 70 -4.89 4.86 -8.42
C LYS A 70 -6.30 4.57 -8.89
N TRP A 71 -7.26 4.43 -7.97
CA TRP A 71 -8.61 3.95 -8.25
C TRP A 71 -9.72 4.91 -7.83
N ASP A 72 -9.43 5.98 -7.09
CA ASP A 72 -10.32 7.14 -6.93
C ASP A 72 -10.20 8.06 -8.15
N TYR A 73 -10.32 7.50 -9.35
CA TYR A 73 -10.39 8.27 -10.59
C TYR A 73 -11.80 8.87 -10.72
N SER A 74 -12.13 9.79 -9.82
CA SER A 74 -13.25 10.71 -10.02
C SER A 74 -12.77 11.83 -10.95
N PRO A 75 -13.47 12.16 -12.05
CA PRO A 75 -13.09 13.28 -12.89
C PRO A 75 -13.09 14.57 -12.05
N VAL A 76 -11.90 15.14 -11.84
CA VAL A 76 -11.77 16.44 -11.18
C VAL A 76 -12.35 17.49 -12.13
N ALA A 77 -13.38 18.21 -11.67
CA ALA A 77 -13.96 19.31 -12.43
C ALA A 77 -12.90 20.38 -12.68
N VAL A 78 -12.34 20.42 -13.89
CA VAL A 78 -11.51 21.52 -14.35
C VAL A 78 -12.41 22.71 -14.67
N VAL A 79 -12.36 23.75 -13.84
CA VAL A 79 -12.98 25.05 -14.14
C VAL A 79 -12.20 25.67 -15.30
N ASN A 80 -12.76 25.62 -16.49
CA ASN A 80 -12.20 26.32 -17.64
C ASN A 80 -12.52 27.81 -17.52
N ALA A 81 -11.58 28.59 -16.99
CA ALA A 81 -11.61 30.05 -17.09
C ALA A 81 -10.87 30.45 -18.38
N THR A 82 -11.58 30.40 -19.52
CA THR A 82 -11.17 31.05 -20.77
C THR A 82 -11.87 32.39 -20.89
#